data_AF-A0A7C3SZ08-F1
#
_entry.id   AF-A0A7C3SZ08-F1
#
_cell.length_a   1.000
_cell.length_b   1.000
_cell.length_c   1.000
_cell.angle_alpha   90.00
_cell.angle_beta   90.00
_cell.angle_gamma   90.00
#
_symmetry.space_group_name_H-M   'P 1'
#
loop_
_entity.id
_entity.type
_entity.pdbx_description
1 polymer ?
#
loop_
_entity_poly.entity_id
_entity_poly.type
_entity_poly.pdbx_seq_one_letter_code
_entity_poly.pdbx_strand_id
1 'polypeptide(L)'
;MEENRISYHQSVRRAYRRLKEHGITNIWDRYEAQGLGSDPDKRCPFCMGGVRCDLCSNGPCRADAEKDKRGVCGITADGMAMRMMALRNVMGASTYHYHTEQTVK
;
A
#
# COMPACT_ATOMS: atom_id res chain seq x y z
N MET A 1 1.86 -3.34 19.79
CA MET A 1 0.43 -3.04 19.54
C MET A 1 -0.50 -3.56 20.63
N GLU A 2 -1.60 -2.88 20.95
CA GLU A 2 -2.65 -3.39 21.86
C GLU A 2 -3.39 -4.60 21.25
N GLU A 3 -3.85 -5.54 22.10
CA GLU A 3 -4.40 -6.82 21.64
C GLU A 3 -5.70 -6.70 20.82
N ASN A 4 -6.56 -5.74 21.17
CA ASN A 4 -7.80 -5.45 20.41
C ASN A 4 -7.51 -4.75 19.07
N ARG A 5 -6.38 -4.04 18.96
CA ARG A 5 -5.93 -3.42 17.70
C ARG A 5 -5.41 -4.45 16.71
N ILE A 6 -4.88 -5.59 17.20
CA ILE A 6 -4.45 -6.73 16.37
C ILE A 6 -5.64 -7.48 15.78
N SER A 7 -6.66 -7.76 16.58
CA SER A 7 -7.91 -8.35 16.11
C SER A 7 -8.97 -8.33 17.20
N TYR A 8 -10.22 -8.11 16.82
CA TYR A 8 -11.36 -8.31 17.71
C TYR A 8 -11.66 -9.80 17.97
N HIS A 9 -11.14 -10.72 17.15
CA HIS A 9 -11.39 -12.15 17.30
C HIS A 9 -10.41 -12.81 18.29
N GLN A 10 -10.96 -13.47 19.30
CA GLN A 10 -10.18 -14.20 20.32
C GLN A 10 -9.31 -15.30 19.69
N SER A 11 -9.80 -16.01 18.67
CA SER A 11 -9.04 -17.06 17.97
C SER A 11 -7.78 -16.52 17.31
N VAL A 12 -7.86 -15.34 16.68
CA VAL A 12 -6.73 -14.67 16.03
C VAL A 12 -5.71 -14.20 17.08
N ARG A 13 -6.18 -13.61 18.19
CA ARG A 13 -5.32 -13.19 19.31
C ARG A 13 -4.56 -14.36 19.94
N ARG A 14 -5.23 -15.52 20.10
CA ARG A 14 -4.59 -16.75 20.56
C ARG A 14 -3.47 -17.19 19.63
N ALA A 15 -3.72 -17.20 18.31
CA ALA A 15 -2.70 -17.54 17.32
C ALA A 15 -1.52 -16.55 17.35
N TYR A 16 -1.80 -15.25 17.45
CA TYR A 16 -0.78 -14.21 17.55
C TYR A 16 0.17 -14.42 18.74
N ARG A 17 -0.36 -14.69 19.94
CA ARG A 17 0.47 -14.96 21.13
C ARG A 17 1.39 -16.16 20.92
N ARG A 18 0.87 -17.25 20.35
CA ARG A 18 1.66 -18.44 20.03
C ARG A 18 2.78 -18.13 19.04
N LEU A 19 2.51 -17.35 17.97
CA LEU A 19 3.55 -16.94 17.02
C LEU A 19 4.65 -16.12 17.70
N LYS A 20 4.29 -15.20 18.61
CA LYS A 20 5.24 -14.41 19.39
C LYS A 20 6.11 -15.25 20.32
N GLU A 21 5.53 -16.21 21.03
CA GLU A 21 6.25 -17.15 21.89
C GLU A 21 7.30 -17.97 21.11
N HIS A 22 6.98 -18.33 19.86
CA HIS A 22 7.89 -19.06 18.98
C HIS A 22 8.86 -18.15 18.19
N GLY A 23 8.83 -16.82 18.39
CA GLY A 23 9.67 -15.88 17.65
C GLY A 23 9.37 -15.83 16.14
N ILE A 24 8.15 -16.18 15.73
CA ILE A 24 7.73 -16.24 14.33
C ILE A 24 7.14 -14.89 13.92
N THR A 25 7.64 -14.32 12.82
CA THR A 25 7.12 -13.07 12.24
C THR A 25 5.72 -13.24 11.66
N ASN A 26 4.86 -12.24 11.85
CA ASN A 26 3.51 -12.18 11.30
C ASN A 26 3.22 -10.83 10.60
N ILE A 27 1.97 -10.65 10.16
CA ILE A 27 1.57 -9.44 9.42
C ILE A 27 1.70 -8.15 10.24
N TRP A 28 1.43 -8.19 11.54
CA TRP A 28 1.51 -7.01 12.41
C TRP A 28 2.96 -6.60 12.66
N ASP A 29 3.87 -7.56 12.79
CA ASP A 29 5.30 -7.27 12.89
C ASP A 29 5.81 -6.56 11.63
N ARG A 30 5.40 -7.05 10.45
CA ARG A 30 5.76 -6.44 9.17
C ARG A 30 5.07 -5.09 8.97
N TYR A 31 3.86 -4.91 9.49
CA TYR A 31 3.14 -3.63 9.47
C TYR A 31 3.88 -2.58 10.30
N GLU A 32 4.28 -2.91 11.53
CA GLU A 32 5.07 -2.03 12.40
C GLU A 32 6.43 -1.69 11.75
N ALA A 33 7.11 -2.69 11.15
CA ALA A 33 8.39 -2.50 10.48
C ALA A 33 8.33 -1.59 9.23
N GLN A 34 7.16 -1.44 8.60
CA GLN A 34 6.96 -0.50 7.50
C GLN A 34 6.70 0.94 7.99
N GLY A 35 6.54 1.15 9.30
CA GLY A 35 6.28 2.46 9.90
C GLY A 35 7.46 3.40 9.69
N LEU A 36 7.19 4.69 9.48
CA LEU A 36 8.25 5.69 9.37
C LEU A 36 8.53 6.32 10.73
N GLY A 37 9.78 6.24 11.17
CA GLY A 37 10.20 6.72 12.49
C GLY A 37 9.74 5.77 13.59
N SER A 38 9.23 6.33 14.69
CA SER A 38 8.68 5.56 15.82
C SER A 38 7.18 5.25 15.69
N ASP A 39 6.54 5.68 14.59
CA ASP A 39 5.10 5.53 14.38
C ASP A 39 4.81 4.37 13.41
N PRO A 40 4.18 3.26 13.88
CA PRO A 40 3.86 2.12 13.03
C PRO A 40 2.81 2.44 11.94
N ASP A 41 1.99 3.47 12.14
CA ASP A 41 0.91 3.86 11.23
C ASP A 41 1.38 4.89 10.17
N LYS A 42 2.52 5.54 10.41
CA LYS A 42 3.06 6.54 9.48
C LYS A 42 3.61 5.88 8.22
N ARG A 43 3.01 6.22 7.07
CA ARG A 43 3.42 5.77 5.73
C ARG A 43 4.02 6.90 4.92
N CYS A 44 4.70 6.56 3.82
CA CYS A 44 5.27 7.54 2.89
C CYS A 44 4.16 8.49 2.38
N PRO A 45 4.25 9.81 2.62
CA PRO A 45 3.19 10.76 2.28
C PRO A 45 2.95 10.85 0.77
N PHE A 46 4.00 10.71 -0.06
CA PHE A 46 3.84 10.71 -1.51
C PHE A 46 3.09 9.48 -2.02
N CYS A 47 3.30 8.31 -1.39
CA CYS A 47 2.58 7.09 -1.74
C CYS A 47 1.12 7.15 -1.26
N MET A 48 0.88 7.67 -0.06
CA MET A 48 -0.47 7.85 0.48
C MET A 48 -1.28 8.87 -0.33
N GLY A 49 -0.66 9.97 -0.75
CA GLY A 49 -1.29 10.97 -1.61
C GLY A 49 -1.40 10.58 -3.08
N GLY A 50 -0.82 9.45 -3.51
CA GLY A 50 -0.82 9.02 -4.92
C GLY A 50 0.03 9.90 -5.84
N VAL A 51 0.91 10.73 -5.28
CA VAL A 51 1.74 11.72 -6.00
C VAL A 51 3.17 11.24 -6.23
N ARG A 52 3.38 9.92 -6.23
CA ARG A 52 4.63 9.25 -6.63
C ARG A 52 4.41 8.52 -7.94
N CYS A 53 5.35 8.64 -8.87
CA CYS A 53 5.31 7.95 -10.16
C CYS A 53 6.66 7.33 -10.51
N ASP A 54 6.66 6.04 -10.87
CA ASP A 54 7.84 5.21 -11.20
C ASP A 54 7.64 4.42 -12.51
N LEU A 55 6.80 4.93 -13.42
CA LEU A 55 6.42 4.25 -14.67
C LEU A 55 7.45 4.35 -15.80
N CYS A 56 8.55 5.08 -15.60
CA CYS A 56 9.60 5.22 -16.60
C CYS A 56 10.95 5.44 -15.91
N SER A 57 12.03 5.34 -16.69
CA SER A 57 13.43 5.48 -16.21
C SER A 57 13.80 6.89 -15.74
N ASN A 58 12.99 7.92 -16.03
CA ASN A 58 13.21 9.28 -15.52
C ASN A 58 12.74 9.46 -14.06
N GLY A 59 12.05 8.47 -13.50
CA GLY A 59 11.59 8.47 -12.12
C GLY A 59 12.62 7.89 -11.13
N PRO A 60 12.23 7.68 -9.85
CA PRO A 60 10.90 7.93 -9.29
C PRO A 60 10.63 9.43 -9.08
N CYS A 61 9.55 9.95 -9.68
CA CYS A 61 9.11 11.33 -9.48
C CYS A 61 8.23 11.45 -8.22
N ARG A 62 8.26 12.63 -7.60
CA ARG A 62 7.41 13.02 -6.45
C ARG A 62 6.84 14.41 -6.70
N ALA A 63 5.53 14.49 -6.87
CA ALA A 63 4.80 15.73 -7.10
C ALA A 63 4.22 16.31 -5.80
N ASP A 64 3.88 17.60 -5.84
CA ASP A 64 3.26 18.36 -4.76
C ASP A 64 2.30 19.38 -5.41
N ALA A 65 1.01 19.28 -5.10
CA ALA A 65 -0.03 20.11 -5.71
C ALA A 65 0.06 21.57 -5.27
N GLU A 66 0.37 21.82 -3.99
CA GLU A 66 0.43 23.17 -3.41
C GLU A 66 1.62 23.97 -3.97
N LYS A 67 2.71 23.27 -4.32
CA LYS A 67 3.94 23.88 -4.82
C LYS A 67 4.08 23.84 -6.35
N ASP A 68 3.06 23.37 -7.07
CA ASP A 68 3.13 23.00 -8.49
C ASP A 68 4.42 22.21 -8.85
N LYS A 69 4.82 21.31 -7.95
CA LYS A 69 5.98 20.44 -8.19
C LYS A 69 5.52 19.28 -9.06
N ARG A 70 6.06 19.22 -10.28
CA ARG A 70 5.65 18.25 -11.30
C ARG A 70 6.64 17.08 -11.42
N GLY A 71 6.21 16.03 -12.12
CA GLY A 71 7.13 15.00 -12.60
C GLY A 71 8.05 15.52 -13.71
N VAL A 72 9.11 14.77 -14.01
CA VAL A 72 10.09 15.14 -15.05
C VAL A 72 9.44 15.35 -16.42
N CYS A 73 8.40 14.59 -16.74
CA CYS A 73 7.63 14.74 -17.98
C CYS A 73 6.58 15.89 -17.95
N GLY A 74 6.49 16.65 -16.87
CA GLY A 74 5.54 17.75 -16.71
C GLY A 74 4.16 17.35 -16.16
N ILE A 75 3.94 16.09 -15.80
CA ILE A 75 2.67 15.68 -15.16
C ILE A 75 2.50 16.31 -13.77
N THR A 76 1.30 16.83 -13.50
CA THR A 76 0.92 17.43 -12.21
C THR A 76 0.65 16.38 -11.13
N ALA A 77 0.56 16.82 -9.88
CA ALA A 77 0.17 15.96 -8.76
C ALA A 77 -1.18 15.26 -8.98
N ASP A 78 -2.19 15.98 -9.46
CA ASP A 78 -3.52 15.42 -9.77
C ASP A 78 -3.46 14.35 -10.86
N GLY A 79 -2.67 14.62 -11.91
CA GLY A 79 -2.44 13.66 -12.98
C GLY A 79 -1.76 12.38 -12.48
N MET A 80 -0.79 12.50 -11.55
CA MET A 80 -0.17 11.33 -10.93
C MET A 80 -1.17 10.54 -10.08
N ALA A 81 -1.97 11.22 -9.26
CA ALA A 81 -2.97 10.57 -8.40
C ALA A 81 -4.02 9.80 -9.23
N MET A 82 -4.54 10.42 -10.30
CA MET A 82 -5.49 9.78 -11.21
C MET A 82 -4.88 8.58 -11.95
N ARG A 83 -3.61 8.68 -12.37
CA ARG A 83 -2.92 7.56 -13.01
C ARG A 83 -2.71 6.39 -12.05
N MET A 84 -2.37 6.66 -10.78
CA MET A 84 -2.25 5.62 -9.76
C MET A 84 -3.60 4.92 -9.54
N MET A 85 -4.70 5.69 -9.44
CA MET A 85 -6.05 5.14 -9.29
C MET A 85 -6.44 4.27 -10.49
N ALA A 86 -6.22 4.74 -11.70
CA ALA A 86 -6.54 3.99 -12.92
C ALA A 86 -5.78 2.66 -12.99
N LEU A 87 -4.47 2.65 -12.68
CA LEU A 87 -3.68 1.42 -12.65
C LEU A 87 -4.17 0.42 -11.60
N ARG A 88 -4.57 0.89 -10.40
CA ARG A 88 -5.16 0.03 -9.37
C ARG A 88 -6.48 -0.59 -9.82
N ASN A 89 -7.32 0.18 -10.51
CA ASN A 89 -8.57 -0.32 -11.06
C ASN A 89 -8.33 -1.40 -12.12
N VAL A 90 -7.41 -1.15 -13.07
CA VAL A 90 -7.07 -2.11 -14.13
C VAL A 90 -6.50 -3.41 -13.57
N MET A 91 -5.66 -3.37 -12.53
CA MET A 91 -5.14 -4.58 -11.88
C MET A 91 -6.28 -5.44 -11.29
N GLY A 92 -7.25 -4.81 -10.62
CA GLY A 92 -8.43 -5.49 -10.08
C GLY A 92 -9.30 -6.09 -11.18
N ALA A 93 -9.67 -5.29 -12.18
CA ALA A 93 -10.50 -5.73 -13.30
C ALA A 93 -9.85 -6.89 -14.07
N SER A 94 -8.54 -6.82 -14.33
CA SER A 94 -7.79 -7.89 -15.01
C SER A 94 -7.81 -9.20 -14.22
N THR A 95 -7.73 -9.13 -12.89
CA THR A 95 -7.82 -10.31 -12.02
C THR A 95 -9.18 -10.98 -12.13
N TYR A 96 -10.27 -10.20 -12.10
CA TYR A 96 -11.62 -10.75 -12.24
C TYR A 96 -11.90 -11.27 -13.64
N HIS A 97 -11.46 -10.57 -14.68
CA HIS A 97 -11.57 -11.04 -16.06
C HIS A 97 -10.90 -12.41 -16.23
N TYR A 98 -9.67 -12.55 -15.75
CA TYR A 98 -8.97 -13.83 -15.79
C TYR A 98 -9.70 -14.91 -14.98
N HIS A 99 -10.18 -14.60 -13.78
CA HIS A 99 -10.95 -15.54 -12.97
C HIS A 99 -12.21 -16.05 -13.70
N THR A 100 -12.99 -15.16 -14.30
CA THR A 100 -14.15 -15.54 -15.11
C THR A 100 -13.76 -16.41 -16.28
N GLU A 101 -12.71 -16.05 -17.02
CA GLU A 101 -12.22 -16.84 -18.15
C GLU A 101 -11.86 -18.27 -17.72
N GLN A 102 -11.16 -18.44 -16.60
CA GLN A 102 -10.80 -19.77 -16.08
C GLN A 102 -12.00 -20.56 -15.54
N THR A 103 -13.05 -19.88 -15.09
CA THR A 103 -14.24 -20.53 -14.53
C THR A 103 -15.19 -21.04 -15.61
N VAL A 104 -15.22 -20.36 -16.76
CA VAL A 104 -16.09 -20.72 -17.90
C VAL A 104 -15.46 -21.80 -18.80
N LYS A 105 -14.13 -21.92 -18.81
CA LYS A 105 -13.41 -23.02 -19.49
C LYS A 105 -13.71 -24.37 -18.86
#